data_AF-A0A2D6MLM6-F1
#
_entry.id   AF-A0A2D6MLM6-F1
#
_cell.length_a   1.000
_cell.length_b   1.000
_cell.length_c   1.000
_cell.angle_alpha   90.00
_cell.angle_beta   90.00
_cell.angle_gamma   90.00
#
_symmetry.space_group_name_H-M   'P 1'
#
loop_
_entity.id
_entity.type
_entity.pdbx_description
1 polymer ?
#
loop_
_entity_poly.entity_id
_entity_poly.type
_entity_poly.pdbx_seq_one_letter_code
_entity_poly.pdbx_strand_id
1 'polypeptide(L)'
;MGLNETVVCVFDPLDPSKNEMDSNAPESAHISSDPGVTGDLLLRLSWNDVLGEMTPSYSVDGGTSFQTPFAARSASFTNASFQLLGGAQEGTLLTFPIHEMTWGGTYDDPDVVGSPYPLSSQPSTLPVVADLTGDGIPEIVFTTYCQDPSVNGVLRAIHGGGPDRGLDYFARCGPNHWSEGDALPATCACATGNLNPSAALAVGDIDGDDIPEIAAFTETDRIRIYDNTGATLLTPAAGQALVAPAMTIANLDQEGFAEVIVGNEVYVFEHDIGGDLALRDRFIGNLTQGSVTTGAPLGPVVCVADLSGDSALEIAAGPTVYALPAPPPACFGNRSAAARRPTPRRSHSAMASCSSYGTASRSIPCPMRMASAQSLISWASMRPRHPAPRIRWMGSPN
;
A
#
# COMPACT_ATOMS: atom_id res chain seq x y z
N MET A 1 -34.87 42.99 22.80
CA MET A 1 -33.55 42.80 23.42
C MET A 1 -32.89 41.68 22.63
N GLY A 2 -32.13 42.05 21.59
CA GLY A 2 -31.46 41.09 20.72
C GLY A 2 -30.14 40.68 21.37
N LEU A 3 -29.86 39.38 21.42
CA LEU A 3 -28.58 38.86 21.88
C LEU A 3 -27.57 39.06 20.75
N ASN A 4 -26.59 39.94 20.97
CA ASN A 4 -25.38 39.97 20.16
C ASN A 4 -24.51 38.81 20.63
N GLU A 5 -24.50 37.70 19.89
CA GLU A 5 -23.52 36.65 20.14
C GLU A 5 -22.15 37.15 19.69
N THR A 6 -21.22 37.21 20.64
CA THR A 6 -19.86 37.65 20.43
C THR A 6 -18.99 36.39 20.37
N VAL A 7 -18.45 36.06 19.20
CA VAL A 7 -17.45 35.00 19.08
C VAL A 7 -16.08 35.63 19.32
N VAL A 8 -15.37 35.15 20.35
CA VAL A 8 -14.01 35.59 20.69
C VAL A 8 -13.07 34.41 20.46
N CYS A 9 -12.04 34.59 19.64
CA CYS A 9 -10.99 33.61 19.39
C CYS A 9 -9.72 34.01 20.18
N VAL A 10 -9.05 33.05 20.84
CA VAL A 10 -7.78 33.27 21.53
C VAL A 10 -6.85 32.09 21.21
N PHE A 11 -5.57 32.38 20.92
CA PHE A 11 -4.52 31.37 20.73
C PHE A 11 -3.37 31.56 21.71
N ASP A 12 -2.67 30.46 21.99
CA ASP A 12 -1.43 30.40 22.77
C ASP A 12 -0.37 29.70 21.90
N PRO A 13 0.77 30.33 21.56
CA PRO A 13 1.74 29.74 20.64
C PRO A 13 2.65 28.73 21.37
N LEU A 14 2.61 27.47 20.95
CA LEU A 14 3.63 26.47 21.25
C LEU A 14 4.60 26.34 20.05
N ASP A 15 5.42 27.36 19.83
CA ASP A 15 6.67 27.25 19.05
C ASP A 15 7.77 28.11 19.72
N PRO A 16 8.72 27.50 20.45
CA PRO A 16 9.77 28.23 21.15
C PRO A 16 10.89 28.77 20.22
N SER A 17 10.81 28.59 18.90
CA SER A 17 11.91 28.95 17.97
C SER A 17 11.74 30.29 17.23
N LYS A 18 10.62 31.01 17.41
CA LYS A 18 10.37 32.30 16.75
C LYS A 18 10.09 33.44 17.74
N ASN A 19 11.12 33.85 18.46
CA ASN A 19 11.11 35.10 19.23
C ASN A 19 11.63 36.25 18.35
N GLU A 20 10.75 36.83 17.53
CA GLU A 20 10.71 38.26 17.17
C GLU A 20 9.60 38.46 16.14
N MET A 21 8.39 38.76 16.62
CA MET A 21 7.32 39.34 15.80
C MET A 21 6.66 40.50 16.54
N ASP A 22 6.47 41.57 15.77
CA ASP A 22 5.94 42.89 16.11
C ASP A 22 4.66 42.84 16.98
N SER A 23 4.66 43.62 18.06
CA SER A 23 3.57 43.70 19.05
C SER A 23 2.34 44.51 18.58
N ASN A 24 2.03 44.54 17.28
CA ASN A 24 0.97 45.38 16.69
C ASN A 24 0.08 44.64 15.67
N ALA A 25 -0.08 43.32 15.78
CA ALA A 25 -1.04 42.59 14.95
C ALA A 25 -2.45 42.59 15.62
N PRO A 26 -3.54 42.90 14.88
CA PRO A 26 -4.89 42.77 15.43
C PRO A 26 -5.27 41.28 15.59
N GLU A 27 -5.57 40.86 16.83
CA GLU A 27 -5.80 39.46 17.22
C GLU A 27 -7.25 38.94 16.99
N SER A 28 -8.12 39.68 16.30
CA SER A 28 -9.51 39.24 16.13
C SER A 28 -10.14 39.69 14.82
N ALA A 29 -10.95 38.79 14.24
CA ALA A 29 -11.86 39.10 13.15
C ALA A 29 -13.30 39.02 13.69
N HIS A 30 -14.07 40.09 13.50
CA HIS A 30 -15.48 40.16 13.86
C HIS A 30 -16.35 39.92 12.63
N ILE A 31 -17.20 38.90 12.67
CA ILE A 31 -18.29 38.73 11.70
C ILE A 31 -19.59 39.08 12.42
N SER A 32 -20.23 40.17 12.00
CA SER A 32 -21.58 40.54 12.44
C SER A 32 -22.55 40.26 11.32
N SER A 33 -23.58 39.45 11.57
CA SER A 33 -24.74 39.39 10.69
C SER A 33 -25.68 40.57 10.99
N ASP A 34 -26.37 41.07 9.97
CA ASP A 34 -27.43 42.05 10.20
C ASP A 34 -28.59 41.39 10.97
N PRO A 35 -29.17 42.08 11.97
CA PRO A 35 -30.30 41.58 12.74
C PRO A 35 -31.54 41.47 11.83
N GLY A 36 -31.69 40.31 11.20
CA GLY A 36 -32.73 40.03 10.21
C GLY A 36 -32.36 38.94 9.20
N VAL A 37 -31.08 38.57 9.11
CA VAL A 37 -30.64 37.45 8.26
C VAL A 37 -30.89 36.14 8.99
N THR A 38 -31.87 35.37 8.50
CA THR A 38 -32.16 34.00 8.96
C THR A 38 -31.85 33.04 7.82
N GLY A 39 -30.83 32.20 7.99
CA GLY A 39 -30.36 31.28 6.96
C GLY A 39 -29.08 30.56 7.40
N ASP A 40 -28.75 29.45 6.75
CA ASP A 40 -27.51 28.73 7.01
C ASP A 40 -26.35 29.55 6.44
N LEU A 41 -25.42 29.95 7.32
CA LEU A 41 -24.17 30.57 6.91
C LEU A 41 -23.20 29.49 6.44
N LEU A 42 -22.96 29.41 5.13
CA LEU A 42 -21.92 28.55 4.59
C LEU A 42 -20.60 29.32 4.55
N LEU A 43 -19.68 28.99 5.47
CA LEU A 43 -18.29 29.42 5.37
C LEU A 43 -17.53 28.45 4.44
N ARG A 44 -16.90 28.98 3.39
CA ARG A 44 -15.99 28.26 2.51
C ARG A 44 -14.58 28.81 2.69
N LEU A 45 -13.66 27.96 3.13
CA LEU A 45 -12.24 28.26 3.17
C LEU A 45 -11.60 27.73 1.88
N SER A 46 -10.90 28.57 1.11
CA SER A 46 -10.05 28.11 0.01
C SER A 46 -8.59 28.40 0.32
N TRP A 47 -7.74 27.40 0.16
CA TRP A 47 -6.29 27.57 0.24
C TRP A 47 -5.75 28.08 -1.09
N ASN A 48 -4.89 29.10 -1.05
CA ASN A 48 -4.20 29.63 -2.23
C ASN A 48 -2.72 29.23 -2.17
N ASP A 49 -2.35 28.21 -2.95
CA ASP A 49 -0.99 27.67 -2.99
C ASP A 49 0.07 28.70 -3.40
N VAL A 50 -0.30 29.69 -4.22
CA VAL A 50 0.64 30.72 -4.71
C VAL A 50 1.00 31.72 -3.61
N LEU A 51 0.06 31.99 -2.70
CA LEU A 51 0.25 32.97 -1.62
C LEU A 51 0.58 32.30 -0.28
N GLY A 52 0.37 30.99 -0.15
CA GLY A 52 0.48 30.29 1.13
C GLY A 52 -0.54 30.76 2.16
N GLU A 53 -1.71 31.22 1.70
CA GLU A 53 -2.73 31.86 2.54
C GLU A 53 -4.09 31.16 2.42
N MET A 54 -4.83 31.09 3.54
CA MET A 54 -6.25 30.73 3.53
C MET A 54 -7.11 31.97 3.25
N THR A 55 -7.95 31.90 2.21
CA THR A 55 -8.96 32.94 1.93
C THR A 55 -10.35 32.44 2.33
N PRO A 56 -11.01 33.05 3.34
CA PRO A 56 -12.39 32.73 3.63
C PRO A 56 -13.33 33.42 2.65
N SER A 57 -14.41 32.73 2.29
CA SER A 57 -15.58 33.29 1.63
C SER A 57 -16.82 32.78 2.35
N TYR A 58 -17.91 33.54 2.35
CA TYR A 58 -19.17 33.10 2.95
C TYR A 58 -20.33 33.30 1.98
N SER A 59 -21.34 32.44 2.08
CA SER A 59 -22.60 32.55 1.34
C SER A 59 -23.75 32.31 2.29
N VAL A 60 -24.77 33.15 2.17
CA VAL A 60 -26.04 33.00 2.87
C VAL A 60 -27.06 32.53 1.83
N ASP A 61 -27.75 31.42 2.12
CA ASP A 61 -28.94 30.93 1.40
C ASP A 61 -28.78 30.37 -0.03
N GLY A 62 -27.64 29.78 -0.40
CA GLY A 62 -27.54 28.98 -1.64
C GLY A 62 -27.86 29.72 -2.95
N GLY A 63 -28.06 31.04 -2.88
CA GLY A 63 -28.25 31.96 -3.99
C GLY A 63 -26.94 32.66 -4.33
N THR A 64 -26.77 32.92 -5.62
CA THR A 64 -25.61 33.56 -6.29
C THR A 64 -24.60 34.26 -5.37
N SER A 65 -23.35 33.79 -5.42
CA SER A 65 -22.19 34.43 -4.81
C SER A 65 -22.18 35.94 -5.06
N PHE A 66 -22.27 36.75 -3.99
CA PHE A 66 -22.00 38.17 -4.09
C PHE A 66 -20.48 38.36 -4.27
N GLN A 67 -20.04 38.58 -5.51
CA GLN A 67 -18.81 39.32 -5.77
C GLN A 67 -19.19 40.79 -5.99
N THR A 68 -19.35 41.56 -4.92
CA THR A 68 -19.35 43.03 -5.02
C THR A 68 -18.43 43.63 -3.96
N PRO A 69 -17.80 44.78 -4.25
CA PRO A 69 -16.74 45.34 -3.43
C PRO A 69 -17.37 46.12 -2.27
N PHE A 70 -17.94 45.42 -1.29
CA PHE A 70 -17.99 45.99 0.05
C PHE A 70 -16.59 45.87 0.63
N ALA A 71 -16.03 47.01 1.03
CA ALA A 71 -14.68 47.15 1.53
C ALA A 71 -14.47 46.35 2.83
N ALA A 72 -14.25 45.05 2.71
CA ALA A 72 -13.43 44.32 3.66
C ALA A 72 -11.99 44.81 3.44
N ARG A 73 -11.55 45.81 4.20
CA ARG A 73 -10.13 46.10 4.34
C ARG A 73 -9.49 44.86 4.95
N SER A 74 -8.76 44.10 4.13
CA SER A 74 -7.76 43.08 4.49
C SER A 74 -8.05 42.29 5.77
N ALA A 75 -8.56 41.08 5.63
CA ALA A 75 -8.42 40.07 6.68
C ALA A 75 -7.23 39.18 6.29
N SER A 76 -6.04 39.48 6.81
CA SER A 76 -4.89 38.59 6.76
C SER A 76 -5.02 37.57 7.88
N PHE A 77 -5.06 36.28 7.55
CA PHE A 77 -5.13 35.20 8.53
C PHE A 77 -3.80 34.44 8.53
N THR A 78 -3.11 34.43 9.66
CA THR A 78 -2.02 33.49 9.94
C THR A 78 -2.43 32.62 11.13
N ASN A 79 -2.49 31.29 10.90
CA ASN A 79 -2.74 30.20 11.86
C ASN A 79 -3.98 30.33 12.77
N ALA A 80 -5.09 29.68 12.41
CA ALA A 80 -6.29 29.61 13.27
C ALA A 80 -6.94 28.22 13.32
N SER A 81 -7.23 27.75 14.54
CA SER A 81 -8.21 26.70 14.86
C SER A 81 -9.62 27.27 15.04
N PHE A 82 -10.65 26.49 14.72
CA PHE A 82 -12.05 26.92 14.76
C PHE A 82 -12.78 26.30 15.97
N GLN A 83 -13.40 27.12 16.83
CA GLN A 83 -14.27 26.65 17.91
C GLN A 83 -15.68 27.24 17.74
N LEU A 84 -16.66 26.41 17.41
CA LEU A 84 -18.07 26.78 17.35
C LEU A 84 -18.63 26.90 18.77
N LEU A 85 -18.75 28.13 19.27
CA LEU A 85 -19.52 28.43 20.48
C LEU A 85 -20.99 28.63 20.11
N GLY A 86 -21.69 27.53 19.85
CA GLY A 86 -23.14 27.49 19.72
C GLY A 86 -23.70 26.45 20.69
N GLY A 87 -24.50 26.87 21.66
CA GLY A 87 -25.10 25.98 22.65
C GLY A 87 -26.00 24.92 22.01
N ALA A 88 -25.77 23.67 22.41
CA ALA A 88 -26.58 22.47 22.14
C ALA A 88 -26.55 21.89 20.72
N GLN A 89 -25.50 21.13 20.44
CA GLN A 89 -25.47 19.72 19.99
C GLN A 89 -23.98 19.37 19.85
N GLU A 90 -23.59 18.12 20.13
CA GLU A 90 -22.18 17.68 20.09
C GLU A 90 -21.50 18.14 18.79
N GLY A 91 -20.71 19.22 18.88
CA GLY A 91 -20.03 19.78 17.73
C GLY A 91 -18.93 18.84 17.31
N THR A 92 -19.14 18.12 16.20
CA THR A 92 -18.10 17.32 15.57
C THR A 92 -16.92 18.24 15.24
N LEU A 93 -15.85 18.13 16.02
CA LEU A 93 -14.62 18.86 15.77
C LEU A 93 -14.03 18.31 14.47
N LEU A 94 -14.09 19.10 13.39
CA LEU A 94 -13.43 18.77 12.14
C LEU A 94 -11.93 19.01 12.33
N THR A 95 -11.18 17.96 12.65
CA THR A 95 -9.72 17.99 12.63
C THR A 95 -9.24 17.81 11.20
N PHE A 96 -8.43 18.74 10.72
CA PHE A 96 -7.73 18.56 9.44
C PHE A 96 -6.59 17.54 9.60
N PRO A 97 -6.21 16.85 8.52
CA PRO A 97 -4.97 16.08 8.50
C PRO A 97 -3.81 16.98 8.90
N ILE A 98 -3.01 16.53 9.87
CA ILE A 98 -1.75 17.18 10.22
C ILE A 98 -0.63 16.55 9.41
N HIS A 99 0.36 17.36 9.03
CA HIS A 99 1.57 16.84 8.42
C HIS A 99 2.36 16.04 9.47
N GLU A 100 2.55 14.75 9.24
CA GLU A 100 3.22 13.87 10.21
C GLU A 100 4.71 13.66 9.94
N MET A 101 5.11 13.54 8.68
CA MET A 101 6.49 13.33 8.29
C MET A 101 6.74 13.71 6.82
N THR A 102 7.99 14.03 6.52
CA THR A 102 8.52 14.20 5.17
C THR A 102 9.75 13.31 5.03
N TRP A 103 9.83 12.56 3.93
CA TRP A 103 11.06 11.89 3.50
C TRP A 103 11.44 12.40 2.10
N GLY A 104 12.73 12.54 1.85
CA GLY A 104 13.26 13.08 0.59
C GLY A 104 13.89 14.46 0.72
N GLY A 105 14.51 14.91 -0.36
CA GLY A 105 15.03 16.28 -0.48
C GLY A 105 13.92 17.30 -0.71
N THR A 106 14.32 18.53 -0.96
CA THR A 106 13.42 19.62 -1.38
C THR A 106 13.36 19.71 -2.90
N TYR A 107 12.51 20.59 -3.44
CA TYR A 107 12.51 20.87 -4.87
C TYR A 107 13.84 21.48 -5.36
N ASP A 108 14.44 22.36 -4.56
CA ASP A 108 15.68 23.07 -4.92
C ASP A 108 16.93 22.22 -4.70
N ASP A 109 16.87 21.31 -3.72
CA ASP A 109 17.93 20.34 -3.41
C ASP A 109 17.28 18.95 -3.26
N PRO A 110 17.16 18.19 -4.36
CA PRO A 110 16.46 16.92 -4.34
C PRO A 110 17.21 15.83 -3.59
N ASP A 111 18.51 16.00 -3.30
CA ASP A 111 19.31 14.96 -2.66
C ASP A 111 18.89 14.75 -1.19
N VAL A 112 18.82 13.49 -0.75
CA VAL A 112 18.48 13.17 0.66
C VAL A 112 19.75 13.06 1.50
N VAL A 113 20.36 14.20 1.83
CA VAL A 113 21.60 14.23 2.62
C VAL A 113 21.42 13.49 3.95
N GLY A 114 22.32 12.54 4.24
CA GLY A 114 22.26 11.71 5.44
C GLY A 114 21.49 10.39 5.28
N SER A 115 20.86 10.15 4.13
CA SER A 115 20.24 8.87 3.75
C SER A 115 21.21 8.02 2.92
N PRO A 116 21.12 6.68 2.95
CA PRO A 116 21.78 5.83 1.96
C PRO A 116 21.40 6.24 0.54
N TYR A 117 22.40 6.29 -0.35
CA TYR A 117 22.22 6.58 -1.78
C TYR A 117 21.49 7.92 -2.06
N PRO A 118 22.00 9.04 -1.54
CA PRO A 118 21.25 10.31 -1.43
C PRO A 118 20.78 10.89 -2.78
N LEU A 119 21.46 10.56 -3.89
CA LEU A 119 21.12 11.02 -5.24
C LEU A 119 19.87 10.35 -5.82
N SER A 120 19.48 9.17 -5.31
CA SER A 120 18.25 8.49 -5.72
C SER A 120 17.16 8.82 -4.71
N SER A 121 16.50 9.95 -4.91
CA SER A 121 15.64 10.58 -3.91
C SER A 121 14.22 10.82 -4.38
N GLN A 122 13.97 10.73 -5.69
CA GLN A 122 12.67 11.01 -6.27
C GLN A 122 11.85 9.72 -6.31
N PRO A 123 10.73 9.62 -5.58
CA PRO A 123 9.85 8.47 -5.67
C PRO A 123 9.06 8.49 -7.00
N SER A 124 8.95 7.35 -7.69
CA SER A 124 8.14 7.22 -8.92
C SER A 124 7.04 6.15 -8.83
N THR A 125 6.94 5.44 -7.70
CA THR A 125 5.94 4.39 -7.49
C THR A 125 4.90 4.81 -6.47
N LEU A 126 3.72 4.19 -6.55
CA LEU A 126 2.82 4.13 -5.42
C LEU A 126 3.56 3.40 -4.27
N PRO A 127 3.71 4.02 -3.09
CA PRO A 127 4.30 3.33 -1.95
C PRO A 127 3.38 2.20 -1.49
N VAL A 128 3.97 1.15 -0.96
CA VAL A 128 3.28 0.03 -0.30
C VAL A 128 3.63 0.04 1.18
N VAL A 129 2.70 -0.41 2.01
CA VAL A 129 2.80 -0.33 3.47
C VAL A 129 2.64 -1.72 4.04
N ALA A 130 3.59 -2.15 4.85
CA ALA A 130 3.60 -3.48 5.48
C ALA A 130 4.42 -3.43 6.78
N ASP A 131 4.03 -4.25 7.76
CA ASP A 131 4.83 -4.48 8.96
C ASP A 131 5.96 -5.45 8.63
N LEU A 132 7.13 -4.92 8.23
CA LEU A 132 8.28 -5.72 7.84
C LEU A 132 9.04 -6.25 9.06
N THR A 133 8.92 -5.59 10.21
CA THR A 133 9.65 -5.96 11.44
C THR A 133 8.87 -6.87 12.38
N GLY A 134 7.56 -6.96 12.21
CA GLY A 134 6.64 -7.70 13.08
C GLY A 134 6.36 -6.99 14.42
N ASP A 135 6.62 -5.69 14.51
CA ASP A 135 6.45 -4.90 15.74
C ASP A 135 5.06 -4.22 15.84
N GLY A 136 4.23 -4.36 14.81
CA GLY A 136 2.90 -3.77 14.71
C GLY A 136 2.88 -2.32 14.22
N ILE A 137 4.04 -1.75 13.85
CA ILE A 137 4.19 -0.46 13.20
C ILE A 137 4.63 -0.73 11.76
N PRO A 138 3.89 -0.26 10.74
CA PRO A 138 4.25 -0.58 9.37
C PRO A 138 5.38 0.30 8.84
N GLU A 139 6.23 -0.29 8.01
CA GLU A 139 7.17 0.39 7.12
C GLU A 139 6.48 0.82 5.83
N ILE A 140 7.07 1.82 5.18
CA ILE A 140 6.66 2.31 3.87
C ILE A 140 7.75 1.96 2.87
N VAL A 141 7.41 1.13 1.89
CA VAL A 141 8.31 0.65 0.84
C VAL A 141 7.98 1.32 -0.48
N PHE A 142 9.01 1.78 -1.18
CA PHE A 142 8.87 2.45 -2.46
C PHE A 142 10.17 2.34 -3.26
N THR A 143 10.12 2.70 -4.54
CA THR A 143 11.34 2.87 -5.33
C THR A 143 11.60 4.33 -5.65
N THR A 144 12.87 4.69 -5.67
CA THR A 144 13.35 6.01 -6.08
C THR A 144 14.23 5.93 -7.30
N TYR A 145 14.40 7.07 -7.97
CA TYR A 145 15.31 7.24 -9.10
C TYR A 145 16.13 8.52 -8.94
N CYS A 146 17.20 8.65 -9.74
CA CYS A 146 18.00 9.87 -9.78
C CYS A 146 17.51 10.87 -10.85
N GLN A 147 17.52 10.45 -12.12
CA GLN A 147 17.32 11.35 -13.27
C GLN A 147 16.17 10.91 -14.17
N ASP A 148 16.09 9.60 -14.45
CA ASP A 148 15.07 9.03 -15.34
C ASP A 148 14.14 8.13 -14.51
N PRO A 149 12.84 8.43 -14.43
CA PRO A 149 11.87 7.60 -13.69
C PRO A 149 11.63 6.22 -14.33
N SER A 150 12.21 5.95 -15.49
CA SER A 150 12.02 4.69 -16.23
C SER A 150 13.09 3.64 -15.94
N VAL A 151 14.22 4.04 -15.34
CA VAL A 151 15.39 3.19 -15.14
C VAL A 151 16.15 3.56 -13.87
N ASN A 152 17.09 2.72 -13.48
CA ASN A 152 18.03 2.87 -12.39
C ASN A 152 17.37 3.04 -11.02
N GLY A 153 16.33 2.26 -10.76
CA GLY A 153 15.56 2.32 -9.53
C GLY A 153 16.32 1.76 -8.33
N VAL A 154 16.12 2.40 -7.17
CA VAL A 154 16.61 1.99 -5.85
C VAL A 154 15.41 1.60 -5.00
N LEU A 155 15.42 0.41 -4.41
CA LEU A 155 14.40 0.00 -3.44
C LEU A 155 14.69 0.66 -2.10
N ARG A 156 13.66 1.17 -1.42
CA ARG A 156 13.77 1.78 -0.09
C ARG A 156 12.63 1.34 0.79
N ALA A 157 12.92 1.26 2.09
CA ALA A 157 11.91 1.23 3.13
C ALA A 157 12.24 2.27 4.21
N ILE A 158 11.22 2.92 4.74
CA ILE A 158 11.32 3.85 5.87
C ILE A 158 10.32 3.44 6.95
N HIS A 159 10.63 3.75 8.20
CA HIS A 159 9.71 3.54 9.32
C HIS A 159 8.47 4.43 9.18
N GLY A 160 7.26 3.85 9.17
CA GLY A 160 6.02 4.62 8.99
C GLY A 160 5.51 5.28 10.27
N GLY A 161 5.98 4.84 11.44
CA GLY A 161 5.53 5.30 12.75
C GLY A 161 6.60 5.17 13.84
N GLY A 162 6.18 5.33 15.10
CA GLY A 162 7.08 5.17 16.24
C GLY A 162 8.13 6.30 16.41
N PRO A 163 9.14 6.08 17.28
CA PRO A 163 10.24 7.02 17.50
C PRO A 163 11.10 7.27 16.26
N ASP A 164 11.19 6.29 15.37
CA ASP A 164 12.06 6.30 14.18
C ASP A 164 11.31 6.69 12.90
N ARG A 165 10.05 7.15 13.02
CA ARG A 165 9.21 7.55 11.89
C ARG A 165 9.95 8.47 10.90
N GLY A 166 9.94 8.07 9.64
CA GLY A 166 10.58 8.80 8.54
C GLY A 166 12.08 8.51 8.37
N LEU A 167 12.71 7.74 9.26
CA LEU A 167 14.09 7.28 9.10
C LEU A 167 14.16 6.08 8.15
N ASP A 168 15.27 5.95 7.42
CA ASP A 168 15.51 4.81 6.53
C ASP A 168 15.68 3.52 7.32
N TYR A 169 14.90 2.50 6.96
CA TYR A 169 14.99 1.14 7.49
C TYR A 169 15.99 0.29 6.68
N PHE A 170 15.88 0.32 5.35
CA PHE A 170 16.89 -0.21 4.44
C PHE A 170 16.86 0.50 3.09
N ALA A 171 17.94 0.35 2.32
CA ALA A 171 17.97 0.75 0.92
C ALA A 171 18.79 -0.24 0.07
N ARG A 172 18.35 -0.46 -1.18
CA ARG A 172 19.04 -1.35 -2.12
C ARG A 172 19.23 -0.72 -3.49
N CYS A 173 20.49 -0.59 -3.88
CA CYS A 173 20.92 -0.05 -5.16
C CYS A 173 21.73 -1.10 -5.93
N GLY A 174 21.03 -1.86 -6.78
CA GLY A 174 21.61 -2.99 -7.50
C GLY A 174 22.11 -4.06 -6.53
N PRO A 175 23.40 -4.47 -6.61
CA PRO A 175 23.96 -5.43 -5.66
C PRO A 175 24.25 -4.82 -4.28
N ASN A 176 24.28 -3.48 -4.16
CA ASN A 176 24.59 -2.82 -2.91
C ASN A 176 23.35 -2.75 -2.03
N HIS A 177 23.51 -3.16 -0.78
CA HIS A 177 22.47 -3.13 0.25
C HIS A 177 23.01 -2.36 1.44
N TRP A 178 22.15 -1.55 2.04
CA TRP A 178 22.37 -0.88 3.31
C TRP A 178 21.17 -1.19 4.20
N SER A 179 21.45 -1.50 5.46
CA SER A 179 20.42 -1.66 6.50
C SER A 179 20.65 -0.66 7.63
N GLU A 180 19.60 -0.36 8.38
CA GLU A 180 19.69 0.45 9.58
C GLU A 180 20.82 -0.04 10.52
N GLY A 181 21.62 0.91 11.01
CA GLY A 181 22.80 0.65 11.83
C GLY A 181 24.11 0.47 11.05
N ASP A 182 24.05 0.23 9.74
CA ASP A 182 25.25 0.21 8.89
C ASP A 182 25.83 1.62 8.72
N ALA A 183 27.15 1.70 8.57
CA ALA A 183 27.79 2.95 8.16
C ALA A 183 27.23 3.39 6.79
N LEU A 184 26.86 4.68 6.67
CA LEU A 184 26.32 5.21 5.43
C LEU A 184 27.30 4.95 4.27
N PRO A 185 26.83 4.35 3.16
CA PRO A 185 27.68 4.00 2.04
C PRO A 185 28.19 5.27 1.35
N ALA A 186 29.42 5.21 0.83
CA ALA A 186 30.07 6.37 0.23
C ALA A 186 29.23 7.00 -0.90
N THR A 187 28.67 6.20 -1.80
CA THR A 187 27.59 6.52 -2.74
C THR A 187 27.13 5.25 -3.44
N CYS A 188 25.92 5.25 -4.01
CA CYS A 188 25.62 4.38 -5.14
C CYS A 188 25.60 5.24 -6.40
N ALA A 189 26.33 4.83 -7.44
CA ALA A 189 26.20 5.48 -8.73
C ALA A 189 24.77 5.25 -9.25
N CYS A 190 24.13 6.28 -9.78
CA CYS A 190 22.75 6.16 -10.26
C CYS A 190 22.58 4.96 -11.20
N ALA A 191 23.49 4.78 -12.16
CA ALA A 191 23.47 3.65 -13.10
C ALA A 191 23.66 2.24 -12.49
N THR A 192 23.83 2.13 -11.17
CA THR A 192 23.90 0.85 -10.46
C THR A 192 22.53 0.41 -9.92
N GLY A 193 21.58 1.34 -9.78
CA GLY A 193 20.17 0.96 -9.60
C GLY A 193 19.75 0.05 -10.76
N ASN A 194 18.88 -0.91 -10.48
CA ASN A 194 18.47 -1.90 -11.49
C ASN A 194 16.99 -2.28 -11.39
N LEU A 195 16.23 -1.56 -10.58
CA LEU A 195 14.78 -1.69 -10.53
C LEU A 195 14.12 -0.76 -11.53
N ASN A 196 12.97 -1.16 -12.07
CA ASN A 196 12.14 -0.24 -12.82
C ASN A 196 11.44 0.69 -11.81
N PRO A 197 11.80 2.00 -11.74
CA PRO A 197 11.23 2.91 -10.75
C PRO A 197 9.78 3.28 -11.05
N SER A 198 9.27 2.94 -12.24
CA SER A 198 7.88 3.17 -12.61
C SER A 198 6.97 1.95 -12.33
N ALA A 199 7.56 0.80 -11.97
CA ALA A 199 6.83 -0.44 -11.70
C ALA A 199 6.29 -0.47 -10.27
N ALA A 200 5.02 -0.86 -10.09
CA ALA A 200 4.46 -0.99 -8.75
C ALA A 200 5.11 -2.18 -8.01
N LEU A 201 5.39 -1.98 -6.72
CA LEU A 201 5.83 -3.03 -5.81
C LEU A 201 4.64 -3.85 -5.33
N ALA A 202 4.91 -5.06 -4.85
CA ALA A 202 3.96 -5.85 -4.05
C ALA A 202 4.67 -6.36 -2.80
N VAL A 203 3.96 -6.39 -1.67
CA VAL A 203 4.48 -6.86 -0.39
C VAL A 203 3.48 -7.82 0.24
N GLY A 204 3.97 -8.93 0.77
CA GLY A 204 3.16 -9.95 1.41
C GLY A 204 3.99 -11.20 1.68
N ASP A 205 3.51 -12.03 2.60
CA ASP A 205 4.11 -13.32 2.93
C ASP A 205 3.98 -14.29 1.74
N ILE A 206 5.11 -14.59 1.10
CA ILE A 206 5.22 -15.45 -0.07
C ILE A 206 5.44 -16.90 0.36
N ASP A 207 6.26 -17.17 1.37
CA ASP A 207 6.68 -18.53 1.74
C ASP A 207 5.93 -19.14 2.95
N GLY A 208 5.03 -18.38 3.56
CA GLY A 208 4.14 -18.81 4.64
C GLY A 208 4.79 -18.82 6.01
N ASP A 209 5.83 -18.01 6.24
CA ASP A 209 6.53 -17.91 7.52
C ASP A 209 6.02 -16.77 8.44
N ASP A 210 4.93 -16.10 8.03
CA ASP A 210 4.33 -14.92 8.68
C ASP A 210 5.22 -13.65 8.66
N ILE A 211 6.29 -13.62 7.86
CA ILE A 211 7.12 -12.44 7.56
C ILE A 211 6.85 -12.01 6.10
N PRO A 212 6.69 -10.71 5.80
CA PRO A 212 6.42 -10.29 4.44
C PRO A 212 7.67 -10.15 3.57
N GLU A 213 7.61 -10.69 2.36
CA GLU A 213 8.59 -10.45 1.29
C GLU A 213 8.16 -9.28 0.40
N ILE A 214 9.13 -8.75 -0.34
CA ILE A 214 8.93 -7.67 -1.31
C ILE A 214 9.19 -8.19 -2.71
N ALA A 215 8.19 -8.11 -3.58
CA ALA A 215 8.33 -8.32 -5.01
C ALA A 215 8.54 -6.98 -5.72
N ALA A 216 9.64 -6.86 -6.46
CA ALA A 216 9.95 -5.70 -7.31
C ALA A 216 10.18 -6.12 -8.77
N PHE A 217 9.90 -5.20 -9.70
CA PHE A 217 10.18 -5.41 -11.12
C PHE A 217 11.54 -4.83 -11.49
N THR A 218 12.39 -5.59 -12.19
CA THR A 218 13.74 -5.12 -12.54
C THR A 218 13.80 -4.63 -13.98
N GLU A 219 14.86 -3.93 -14.35
CA GLU A 219 15.04 -3.41 -15.72
C GLU A 219 15.44 -4.50 -16.71
N THR A 220 16.11 -5.55 -16.24
CA THR A 220 16.66 -6.64 -17.07
C THR A 220 15.98 -7.98 -16.82
N ASP A 221 15.44 -8.13 -15.63
CA ASP A 221 14.76 -9.31 -15.13
C ASP A 221 13.31 -8.92 -14.86
N ARG A 222 12.41 -9.88 -14.87
CA ARG A 222 11.00 -9.56 -14.70
C ARG A 222 10.69 -9.24 -13.25
N ILE A 223 10.79 -10.24 -12.39
CA ILE A 223 10.54 -10.06 -10.96
C ILE A 223 11.85 -10.28 -10.20
N ARG A 224 11.96 -9.69 -9.02
CA ARG A 224 12.97 -10.01 -8.02
C ARG A 224 12.30 -10.01 -6.66
N ILE A 225 12.59 -11.02 -5.87
CA ILE A 225 12.06 -11.15 -4.51
C ILE A 225 13.15 -10.77 -3.52
N TYR A 226 12.77 -9.92 -2.59
CA TYR A 226 13.59 -9.46 -1.48
C TYR A 226 12.94 -9.92 -0.17
N ASP A 227 13.74 -10.16 0.84
CA ASP A 227 13.23 -10.36 2.19
C ASP A 227 12.72 -9.04 2.79
N ASN A 228 12.19 -9.12 4.01
CA ASN A 228 11.72 -7.98 4.78
C ASN A 228 12.80 -6.92 5.08
N THR A 229 14.10 -7.27 4.97
CA THR A 229 15.23 -6.35 5.18
C THR A 229 15.80 -5.77 3.87
N GLY A 230 15.25 -6.17 2.73
CA GLY A 230 15.72 -5.75 1.42
C GLY A 230 16.92 -6.54 0.88
N ALA A 231 17.30 -7.69 1.46
CA ALA A 231 18.28 -8.58 0.85
C ALA A 231 17.61 -9.40 -0.27
N THR A 232 18.37 -9.83 -1.30
CA THR A 232 17.79 -10.70 -2.34
C THR A 232 17.60 -12.11 -1.84
N LEU A 233 16.37 -12.60 -1.95
CA LEU A 233 16.04 -14.02 -1.84
C LEU A 233 16.14 -14.70 -3.20
N LEU A 234 15.46 -14.14 -4.20
CA LEU A 234 15.32 -14.79 -5.50
C LEU A 234 15.43 -13.79 -6.66
N THR A 235 16.24 -14.16 -7.66
CA THR A 235 16.25 -13.51 -8.97
C THR A 235 15.94 -14.58 -10.03
N PRO A 236 14.69 -14.69 -10.48
CA PRO A 236 14.34 -15.57 -11.59
C PRO A 236 15.10 -15.23 -12.87
N ALA A 237 15.09 -16.18 -13.81
CA ALA A 237 15.76 -16.00 -15.10
C ALA A 237 15.31 -14.70 -15.81
N ALA A 238 16.26 -14.08 -16.50
CA ALA A 238 16.03 -12.85 -17.24
C ALA A 238 14.81 -12.97 -18.16
N GLY A 239 14.03 -11.89 -18.22
CA GLY A 239 12.85 -11.82 -19.05
C GLY A 239 12.73 -10.44 -19.68
N GLN A 240 11.72 -10.25 -20.51
CA GLN A 240 11.56 -8.96 -21.19
C GLN A 240 11.15 -7.87 -20.19
N ALA A 241 11.83 -6.73 -20.28
CA ALA A 241 11.50 -5.51 -19.55
C ALA A 241 10.10 -5.03 -19.92
N LEU A 242 9.39 -4.49 -18.93
CA LEU A 242 8.11 -3.82 -19.10
C LEU A 242 8.25 -2.38 -18.65
N VAL A 243 7.40 -1.50 -19.18
CA VAL A 243 7.29 -0.12 -18.71
C VAL A 243 6.19 -0.06 -17.67
N ALA A 244 6.49 0.28 -16.42
CA ALA A 244 5.49 0.51 -15.37
C ALA A 244 4.43 -0.61 -15.13
N PRO A 245 4.79 -1.91 -15.05
CA PRO A 245 3.84 -2.94 -14.66
C PRO A 245 3.42 -2.79 -13.19
N ALA A 246 2.22 -3.25 -12.85
CA ALA A 246 1.84 -3.47 -11.46
C ALA A 246 1.78 -4.97 -11.13
N MET A 247 2.12 -5.30 -9.89
CA MET A 247 2.16 -6.66 -9.38
C MET A 247 1.17 -6.85 -8.24
N THR A 248 0.82 -8.09 -7.97
CA THR A 248 0.01 -8.47 -6.81
C THR A 248 0.53 -9.79 -6.26
N ILE A 249 0.51 -9.93 -4.93
CA ILE A 249 0.75 -11.20 -4.25
C ILE A 249 -0.61 -11.75 -3.79
N ALA A 250 -0.89 -13.01 -4.09
CA ALA A 250 -2.08 -13.69 -3.63
C ALA A 250 -1.86 -15.20 -3.61
N ASN A 251 -2.40 -15.88 -2.60
CA ASN A 251 -2.47 -17.34 -2.58
C ASN A 251 -3.70 -17.80 -3.39
N LEU A 252 -3.51 -17.97 -4.69
CA LEU A 252 -4.55 -18.24 -5.69
C LEU A 252 -5.15 -19.64 -5.55
N ASP A 253 -4.34 -20.62 -5.17
CA ASP A 253 -4.76 -21.99 -4.98
C ASP A 253 -5.16 -22.34 -3.54
N GLN A 254 -4.98 -21.39 -2.61
CA GLN A 254 -5.20 -21.51 -1.16
C GLN A 254 -4.37 -22.61 -0.50
N GLU A 255 -3.21 -22.95 -1.07
CA GLU A 255 -2.35 -24.04 -0.61
C GLU A 255 -0.87 -23.63 -0.69
N GLY A 256 -0.18 -23.64 0.45
CA GLY A 256 1.26 -23.36 0.47
C GLY A 256 1.58 -21.89 0.20
N PHE A 257 2.58 -21.65 -0.65
CA PHE A 257 3.18 -20.34 -0.89
C PHE A 257 2.23 -19.44 -1.67
N ALA A 258 2.26 -18.13 -1.39
CA ALA A 258 1.54 -17.19 -2.22
C ALA A 258 2.22 -17.02 -3.59
N GLU A 259 1.43 -16.78 -4.63
CA GLU A 259 1.95 -16.48 -5.95
C GLU A 259 2.20 -14.97 -6.13
N VAL A 260 3.15 -14.65 -7.02
CA VAL A 260 3.32 -13.30 -7.57
C VAL A 260 2.67 -13.25 -8.94
N ILE A 261 1.80 -12.27 -9.15
CA ILE A 261 1.04 -12.09 -10.39
C ILE A 261 1.47 -10.79 -11.07
N VAL A 262 1.81 -10.87 -12.36
CA VAL A 262 2.09 -9.72 -13.22
C VAL A 262 1.31 -9.85 -14.52
N GLY A 263 0.25 -9.06 -14.66
CA GLY A 263 -0.63 -9.16 -15.83
C GLY A 263 -1.24 -10.54 -16.01
N ASN A 264 -0.99 -11.17 -17.16
CA ASN A 264 -1.42 -12.53 -17.46
C ASN A 264 -0.41 -13.60 -17.04
N GLU A 265 0.53 -13.29 -16.15
CA GLU A 265 1.54 -14.24 -15.69
C GLU A 265 1.44 -14.49 -14.19
N VAL A 266 1.59 -15.75 -13.79
CA VAL A 266 1.60 -16.20 -12.40
C VAL A 266 2.92 -16.92 -12.15
N TYR A 267 3.65 -16.49 -11.13
CA TYR A 267 4.90 -17.07 -10.67
C TYR A 267 4.60 -17.87 -9.40
N VAL A 268 4.89 -19.18 -9.45
CA VAL A 268 4.66 -20.10 -8.34
C VAL A 268 6.00 -20.48 -7.71
N PHE A 269 6.05 -20.45 -6.39
CA PHE A 269 7.27 -20.66 -5.64
C PHE A 269 7.25 -21.97 -4.84
N GLU A 270 8.42 -22.40 -4.42
CA GLU A 270 8.62 -23.49 -3.46
C GLU A 270 9.95 -23.27 -2.72
N HIS A 271 10.21 -24.06 -1.68
CA HIS A 271 11.57 -24.21 -1.17
C HIS A 271 12.34 -25.24 -1.98
N ASP A 272 13.57 -24.91 -2.34
CA ASP A 272 14.49 -25.87 -2.93
C ASP A 272 14.97 -26.91 -1.88
N ILE A 273 15.91 -27.78 -2.27
CA ILE A 273 16.45 -28.80 -1.36
C ILE A 273 17.27 -28.21 -0.20
N GLY A 274 17.78 -26.98 -0.35
CA GLY A 274 18.48 -26.22 0.66
C GLY A 274 17.54 -25.52 1.64
N GLY A 275 16.26 -25.38 1.29
CA GLY A 275 15.28 -24.60 2.03
C GLY A 275 15.18 -23.16 1.57
N ASP A 276 15.85 -22.78 0.48
CA ASP A 276 15.82 -21.42 -0.06
C ASP A 276 14.60 -21.24 -0.99
N LEU A 277 14.04 -20.04 -1.03
CA LEU A 277 12.94 -19.70 -1.95
C LEU A 277 13.37 -19.86 -3.41
N ALA A 278 12.62 -20.65 -4.16
CA ALA A 278 12.88 -20.95 -5.56
C ALA A 278 11.62 -20.81 -6.42
N LEU A 279 11.82 -20.45 -7.70
CA LEU A 279 10.73 -20.45 -8.67
C LEU A 279 10.45 -21.90 -9.11
N ARG A 280 9.24 -22.39 -8.82
CA ARG A 280 8.77 -23.72 -9.20
C ARG A 280 8.19 -23.76 -10.61
N ASP A 281 7.25 -22.85 -10.90
CA ASP A 281 6.51 -22.84 -12.15
C ASP A 281 6.11 -21.42 -12.56
N ARG A 282 5.75 -21.26 -13.83
CA ARG A 282 5.23 -20.02 -14.40
C ARG A 282 4.08 -20.31 -15.35
N PHE A 283 2.89 -19.82 -15.00
CA PHE A 283 1.72 -19.90 -15.86
C PHE A 283 1.56 -18.62 -16.69
N ILE A 284 1.21 -18.75 -17.97
CA ILE A 284 0.98 -17.62 -18.88
C ILE A 284 -0.39 -17.74 -19.53
N GLY A 285 -1.18 -16.67 -19.44
CA GLY A 285 -2.53 -16.61 -19.97
C GLY A 285 -2.47 -16.59 -21.50
N ASN A 286 -3.34 -17.34 -22.16
CA ASN A 286 -3.30 -17.51 -23.62
C ASN A 286 -3.92 -16.36 -24.43
N LEU A 287 -4.41 -15.30 -23.77
CA LEU A 287 -4.97 -14.11 -24.40
C LEU A 287 -3.97 -12.95 -24.35
N THR A 288 -4.00 -12.10 -25.38
CA THR A 288 -3.06 -10.98 -25.54
C THR A 288 -3.39 -9.79 -24.66
N GLN A 289 -4.62 -9.68 -24.14
CA GLN A 289 -4.99 -8.60 -23.24
C GLN A 289 -4.50 -8.89 -21.82
N GLY A 290 -3.79 -7.93 -21.21
CA GLY A 290 -3.04 -8.17 -19.97
C GLY A 290 -1.69 -8.85 -20.21
N SER A 291 -1.32 -9.09 -21.47
CA SER A 291 -0.06 -9.73 -21.85
C SER A 291 1.15 -8.86 -21.52
N VAL A 292 2.18 -9.54 -21.04
CA VAL A 292 3.50 -9.02 -20.71
C VAL A 292 4.43 -8.98 -21.96
N THR A 293 3.85 -8.80 -23.15
CA THR A 293 4.58 -8.87 -24.44
C THR A 293 5.18 -7.55 -24.88
N THR A 294 6.27 -7.65 -25.64
CA THR A 294 7.04 -6.53 -26.21
C THR A 294 6.18 -5.58 -27.03
N GLY A 295 6.31 -4.27 -26.77
CA GLY A 295 5.72 -3.20 -27.58
C GLY A 295 4.49 -2.51 -26.97
N ALA A 296 3.97 -2.99 -25.83
CA ALA A 296 3.00 -2.22 -25.05
C ALA A 296 3.72 -1.05 -24.37
N PRO A 297 3.24 0.20 -24.52
CA PRO A 297 3.91 1.37 -23.92
C PRO A 297 3.79 1.42 -22.40
N LEU A 298 2.85 0.65 -21.81
CA LEU A 298 2.60 0.56 -20.38
C LEU A 298 2.27 -0.89 -20.02
N GLY A 299 2.72 -1.31 -18.85
CA GLY A 299 2.50 -2.63 -18.28
C GLY A 299 1.08 -2.80 -17.75
N PRO A 300 0.64 -4.04 -17.54
CA PRO A 300 -0.69 -4.32 -17.04
C PRO A 300 -0.83 -3.93 -15.57
N VAL A 301 -2.05 -3.55 -15.17
CA VAL A 301 -2.48 -3.52 -13.78
C VAL A 301 -3.32 -4.77 -13.52
N VAL A 302 -3.08 -5.42 -12.40
CA VAL A 302 -3.74 -6.67 -12.03
C VAL A 302 -4.43 -6.53 -10.68
N CYS A 303 -5.57 -7.21 -10.53
CA CYS A 303 -6.21 -7.43 -9.24
C CYS A 303 -6.70 -8.87 -9.12
N VAL A 304 -6.80 -9.34 -7.89
CA VAL A 304 -7.18 -10.71 -7.55
C VAL A 304 -8.40 -10.69 -6.65
N ALA A 305 -9.43 -11.46 -6.99
CA ALA A 305 -10.65 -11.58 -6.19
C ALA A 305 -11.44 -12.84 -6.55
N ASP A 306 -12.28 -13.33 -5.63
CA ASP A 306 -13.34 -14.29 -5.96
C ASP A 306 -14.47 -13.56 -6.68
N LEU A 307 -14.44 -13.57 -8.01
CA LEU A 307 -15.42 -12.90 -8.87
C LEU A 307 -16.61 -13.83 -9.16
N SER A 308 -16.41 -15.14 -9.05
CA SER A 308 -17.43 -16.14 -9.39
C SER A 308 -18.27 -16.61 -8.19
N GLY A 309 -17.85 -16.29 -6.96
CA GLY A 309 -18.47 -16.68 -5.70
C GLY A 309 -18.29 -18.16 -5.38
N ASP A 310 -17.20 -18.78 -5.87
CA ASP A 310 -16.87 -20.19 -5.65
C ASP A 310 -15.64 -20.39 -4.76
N SER A 311 -15.20 -19.33 -4.06
CA SER A 311 -14.00 -19.22 -3.25
C SER A 311 -12.68 -19.33 -4.00
N ALA A 312 -12.64 -19.71 -5.28
CA ALA A 312 -11.41 -19.65 -6.06
C ALA A 312 -11.12 -18.19 -6.42
N LEU A 313 -9.85 -17.82 -6.40
CA LEU A 313 -9.44 -16.48 -6.79
C LEU A 313 -9.28 -16.41 -8.31
N GLU A 314 -9.88 -15.39 -8.90
CA GLU A 314 -9.68 -14.98 -10.28
C GLU A 314 -8.73 -13.79 -10.37
N ILE A 315 -8.01 -13.72 -11.48
CA ILE A 315 -7.06 -12.66 -11.83
C ILE A 315 -7.71 -11.78 -12.89
N ALA A 316 -8.02 -10.53 -12.56
CA ALA A 316 -8.40 -9.53 -13.54
C ALA A 316 -7.18 -8.73 -13.99
N ALA A 317 -6.75 -8.93 -15.24
CA ALA A 317 -5.59 -8.29 -15.85
C ALA A 317 -6.03 -7.47 -17.06
N GLY A 318 -6.26 -6.17 -16.85
CA GLY A 318 -6.89 -5.30 -17.84
C GLY A 318 -8.32 -5.76 -18.17
N PRO A 319 -8.69 -5.92 -19.46
CA PRO A 319 -10.06 -6.32 -19.84
C PRO A 319 -10.29 -7.85 -19.79
N THR A 320 -9.34 -8.63 -19.29
CA THR A 320 -9.45 -10.10 -19.22
C THR A 320 -9.46 -10.59 -17.79
N VAL A 321 -10.30 -11.61 -17.53
CA VAL A 321 -10.29 -12.37 -16.29
C VAL A 321 -9.75 -13.77 -16.56
N TYR A 322 -8.80 -14.20 -15.75
CA TYR A 322 -8.21 -15.54 -15.76
C TYR A 322 -8.50 -16.26 -14.45
N ALA A 323 -8.52 -17.58 -14.47
CA ALA A 323 -8.64 -18.44 -13.28
C ALA A 323 -7.62 -19.57 -13.38
N LEU A 324 -6.97 -19.97 -12.30
CA LEU A 324 -6.02 -21.09 -12.35
C LEU A 324 -6.68 -22.36 -12.94
N PRO A 325 -5.92 -23.22 -13.65
CA PRO A 325 -6.45 -24.48 -14.14
C PRO A 325 -7.06 -25.30 -13.01
N ALA A 326 -8.30 -25.76 -13.19
CA ALA A 326 -8.85 -26.76 -12.30
C ALA A 326 -7.93 -28.01 -12.32
N PRO A 327 -7.56 -28.57 -11.17
CA PRO A 327 -6.83 -29.83 -11.12
C PRO A 327 -7.57 -30.89 -11.95
N PRO A 328 -6.87 -31.81 -12.63
CA PRO A 328 -7.51 -32.92 -13.31
C PRO A 328 -8.49 -33.66 -12.38
N PRO A 329 -9.64 -34.16 -12.87
CA PRO A 329 -10.64 -34.85 -12.04
C PRO A 329 -10.10 -36.00 -11.16
N ALA A 330 -8.97 -36.60 -11.54
CA ALA A 330 -8.32 -37.68 -10.80
C ALA A 330 -7.49 -37.21 -9.58
N CYS A 331 -7.24 -35.90 -9.42
CA CYS A 331 -6.45 -35.32 -8.33
C CYS A 331 -7.32 -34.82 -7.16
N PHE A 332 -8.65 -34.93 -7.24
CA PHE A 332 -9.57 -34.57 -6.14
C PHE A 332 -9.64 -35.66 -5.05
N GLY A 333 -8.47 -36.15 -4.62
CA GLY A 333 -8.38 -36.91 -3.37
C GLY A 333 -8.77 -36.00 -2.20
N ASN A 334 -10.04 -36.06 -1.77
CA ASN A 334 -10.56 -35.53 -0.51
C ASN A 334 -10.22 -34.07 -0.13
N ARG A 335 -10.17 -33.12 -1.08
CA ARG A 335 -10.09 -31.67 -0.72
C ARG A 335 -11.29 -31.16 0.09
N SER A 336 -12.42 -31.87 0.07
CA SER A 336 -13.62 -31.53 0.86
C SER A 336 -13.53 -31.85 2.36
N ALA A 337 -12.47 -32.52 2.82
CA ALA A 337 -12.36 -32.94 4.23
C ALA A 337 -11.60 -31.96 5.13
N ALA A 338 -10.78 -31.05 4.58
CA ALA A 338 -9.92 -30.17 5.38
C ALA A 338 -10.55 -28.81 5.75
N ALA A 339 -11.55 -28.33 5.01
CA ALA A 339 -12.19 -27.02 5.28
C ALA A 339 -13.33 -27.07 6.33
N ARG A 340 -13.59 -28.21 6.97
CA ARG A 340 -14.54 -28.32 8.09
C ARG A 340 -13.78 -28.60 9.38
N ARG A 341 -13.57 -27.57 10.20
CA ARG A 341 -13.19 -27.72 11.62
C ARG A 341 -14.11 -28.79 12.27
N PRO A 342 -13.57 -29.91 12.79
CA PRO A 342 -14.38 -30.92 13.42
C PRO A 342 -14.90 -30.40 14.77
N THR A 343 -16.22 -30.42 14.93
CA THR A 343 -16.83 -30.37 16.27
C THR A 343 -16.44 -31.63 17.04
N PRO A 344 -16.18 -31.56 18.36
CA PRO A 344 -15.68 -32.70 19.11
C PRO A 344 -16.80 -33.71 19.33
N ARG A 345 -16.78 -34.83 18.59
CA ARG A 345 -17.54 -36.03 18.96
C ARG A 345 -16.67 -37.29 18.89
N ARG A 346 -16.80 -38.07 19.96
CA ARG A 346 -16.12 -39.33 20.22
C ARG A 346 -16.53 -40.44 19.23
N SER A 347 -15.50 -41.12 18.74
CA SER A 347 -15.34 -42.59 18.68
C SER A 347 -15.61 -43.37 17.37
N HIS A 348 -14.66 -44.30 17.16
CA HIS A 348 -14.64 -45.57 16.41
C HIS A 348 -14.46 -45.60 14.87
N SER A 349 -13.20 -45.90 14.49
CA SER A 349 -12.71 -46.93 13.54
C SER A 349 -13.27 -47.04 12.11
N ALA A 350 -12.40 -46.81 11.11
CA ALA A 350 -11.94 -47.83 10.15
C ALA A 350 -10.82 -47.27 9.23
N MET A 351 -9.71 -48.01 9.15
CA MET A 351 -8.59 -47.80 8.22
C MET A 351 -8.92 -48.35 6.83
N ALA A 352 -8.48 -47.67 5.78
CA ALA A 352 -8.12 -48.29 4.50
C ALA A 352 -6.77 -47.72 4.04
N SER A 353 -5.81 -48.63 3.83
CA SER A 353 -4.42 -48.36 3.46
C SER A 353 -4.23 -48.34 1.94
N CYS A 354 -3.33 -47.48 1.45
CA CYS A 354 -2.45 -47.80 0.33
C CYS A 354 -0.99 -47.66 0.81
N SER A 355 -0.31 -48.80 0.94
CA SER A 355 1.16 -48.94 1.02
C SER A 355 1.69 -48.80 -0.42
N SER A 356 2.89 -48.30 -0.75
CA SER A 356 4.19 -48.56 -0.14
C SER A 356 5.27 -47.60 -0.69
N TYR A 357 6.12 -47.03 0.17
CA TYR A 357 7.59 -47.15 0.14
C TYR A 357 8.09 -46.58 1.47
N GLY A 358 8.74 -47.40 2.28
CA GLY A 358 9.24 -47.04 3.59
C GLY A 358 10.74 -46.71 3.58
N THR A 359 11.16 -45.86 4.50
CA THR A 359 12.10 -46.20 5.59
C THR A 359 12.04 -45.15 6.69
N ALA A 360 12.32 -45.59 7.92
CA ALA A 360 11.98 -44.96 9.19
C ALA A 360 13.01 -43.93 9.71
N SER A 361 12.61 -42.95 10.54
CA SER A 361 12.78 -43.04 12.01
C SER A 361 12.38 -41.76 12.80
N ARG A 362 11.75 -42.03 13.96
CA ARG A 362 11.69 -41.31 15.26
C ARG A 362 11.05 -39.92 15.37
N SER A 363 9.96 -39.88 16.15
CA SER A 363 9.27 -38.73 16.70
C SER A 363 9.48 -38.63 18.23
N ILE A 364 9.62 -37.39 18.73
CA ILE A 364 9.43 -36.97 20.13
C ILE A 364 8.59 -35.68 20.08
N PRO A 365 7.58 -35.48 20.96
CA PRO A 365 6.56 -34.44 20.79
C PRO A 365 6.93 -33.10 21.45
N CYS A 366 6.44 -32.00 20.87
CA CYS A 366 6.37 -30.66 21.47
C CYS A 366 4.89 -30.26 21.68
N PRO A 367 4.50 -29.57 22.77
CA PRO A 367 3.11 -29.26 23.07
C PRO A 367 2.60 -27.95 22.46
N MET A 368 1.32 -27.94 22.10
CA MET A 368 0.52 -26.78 21.67
C MET A 368 0.30 -25.73 22.78
N ARG A 369 0.15 -24.47 22.35
CA ARG A 369 -0.70 -23.45 23.01
C ARG A 369 -1.48 -22.65 21.96
N MET A 370 -2.77 -22.42 22.24
CA MET A 370 -3.73 -21.59 21.47
C MET A 370 -4.02 -20.27 22.20
N ALA A 371 -4.37 -19.22 21.45
CA ALA A 371 -5.50 -18.28 21.64
C ALA A 371 -5.52 -17.27 20.46
N SER A 372 -6.57 -17.21 19.60
CA SER A 372 -7.84 -16.42 19.64
C SER A 372 -7.63 -14.91 19.35
N ALA A 373 -8.41 -14.16 18.56
CA ALA A 373 -9.74 -14.32 17.96
C ALA A 373 -9.92 -13.28 16.82
N GLN A 374 -10.81 -13.52 15.85
CA GLN A 374 -11.31 -12.49 14.92
C GLN A 374 -12.84 -12.57 14.80
N SER A 375 -13.48 -11.40 14.77
CA SER A 375 -14.93 -11.21 14.67
C SER A 375 -15.38 -11.08 13.21
N LEU A 376 -16.45 -11.79 12.84
CA LEU A 376 -17.12 -11.70 11.54
C LEU A 376 -18.27 -10.69 11.57
N ILE A 377 -18.33 -9.80 10.58
CA ILE A 377 -19.54 -9.05 10.20
C ILE A 377 -19.96 -9.55 8.81
N SER A 378 -21.19 -10.05 8.70
CA SER A 378 -21.78 -10.57 7.46
C SER A 378 -22.77 -9.57 6.86
N TRP A 379 -22.68 -9.34 5.55
CA TRP A 379 -23.73 -8.71 4.74
C TRP A 379 -24.19 -9.69 3.66
N ALA A 380 -25.51 -9.85 3.55
CA ALA A 380 -26.16 -10.67 2.53
C ALA A 380 -26.57 -9.80 1.34
N SER A 381 -26.30 -10.24 0.11
CA SER A 381 -26.92 -9.66 -1.10
C SER A 381 -27.07 -10.69 -2.23
N MET A 382 -28.14 -10.52 -2.99
CA MET A 382 -28.78 -11.47 -3.93
C MET A 382 -28.05 -11.62 -5.27
N ARG A 383 -28.09 -12.84 -5.84
CA ARG A 383 -27.53 -13.22 -7.15
C ARG A 383 -28.50 -12.97 -8.32
N PRO A 384 -27.96 -12.82 -9.55
CA PRO A 384 -28.48 -13.50 -10.73
C PRO A 384 -27.45 -14.51 -11.29
N ARG A 385 -27.93 -15.68 -11.73
CA ARG A 385 -27.13 -16.77 -12.31
C ARG A 385 -27.09 -16.65 -13.84
N HIS A 386 -25.90 -16.46 -14.41
CA HIS A 386 -25.53 -16.99 -15.73
C HIS A 386 -24.02 -17.30 -15.75
N PRO A 387 -23.59 -18.53 -16.10
CA PRO A 387 -22.17 -18.84 -16.18
C PRO A 387 -21.57 -18.23 -17.47
N ALA A 388 -20.64 -17.30 -17.31
CA ALA A 388 -19.75 -16.87 -18.39
C ALA A 388 -18.79 -18.02 -18.78
N PRO A 389 -18.33 -18.10 -20.05
CA PRO A 389 -17.37 -19.10 -20.47
C PRO A 389 -16.03 -18.93 -19.73
N ARG A 390 -15.57 -19.99 -19.04
CA ARG A 390 -14.25 -20.05 -18.38
C ARG A 390 -13.16 -20.35 -19.41
N ILE A 391 -12.07 -19.58 -19.40
CA ILE A 391 -10.95 -19.69 -20.35
C ILE A 391 -9.75 -20.34 -19.67
N ARG A 392 -8.98 -21.15 -20.42
CA ARG A 392 -7.91 -22.03 -19.90
C ARG A 392 -6.50 -21.48 -20.15
N TRP A 393 -5.59 -21.78 -19.24
CA TRP A 393 -4.15 -21.57 -19.37
C TRP A 393 -3.45 -22.70 -20.13
N MET A 394 -2.27 -22.41 -20.70
CA MET A 394 -1.34 -23.42 -21.22
C MET A 394 -0.04 -23.34 -20.42
N GLY A 395 0.38 -24.45 -19.80
CA GLY A 395 1.71 -24.55 -19.20
C GLY A 395 2.77 -24.67 -20.28
N SER A 396 3.87 -23.93 -20.16
CA SER A 396 5.08 -24.15 -20.95
C SER A 396 6.05 -24.96 -20.10
N PRO A 397 6.50 -26.14 -20.52
CA PRO A 397 7.62 -26.78 -19.86
C PRO A 397 8.88 -25.95 -20.10
N ASN A 398 9.63 -25.67 -19.04
CA ASN A 398 11.04 -25.30 -19.13
C ASN A 398 11.90 -26.56 -19.24
#